data_AF-A0A5C6S4P5-F1
#
_entry.id   AF-A0A5C6S4P5-F1
#
_cell.length_a   1.000
_cell.length_b   1.000
_cell.length_c   1.000
_cell.angle_alpha   90.00
_cell.angle_beta   90.00
_cell.angle_gamma   90.00
#
_symmetry.space_group_name_H-M   'P 1'
#
loop_
_entity.id
_entity.type
_entity.pdbx_description
1 polymer ?
#
loop_
_entity_poly.entity_id
_entity_poly.type
_entity_poly.pdbx_seq_one_letter_code
_entity_poly.pdbx_strand_id
1 'polypeptide(L)'
;MRIKTSAVVMALYLLFLMVPIYWLVNMSFKTNAEITGAFTLFPDNFTLRNYTVILTDPSWYMGYVNSIIYVVMNTVISIAVALPAAYAFSRYNFIGDKHLFFWLLTNRMAPPAVFALPFFQLYSSIGLFDTHIAVALAHCLFNVPLAVWILEGFMRGVPKEIDETAYIDGYSFPRFFIRIFMPLIASGIGVAAFFCFMFSWVELLLSRTLTSVNAKPIAATMTRTVSASGMDWGVLAAAGVLTIIPGALVIWFVRNYIAKGFALGRV
;
A
#
# COMPACT_ATOMS: atom_id res chain seq x y z
N MET A 1 -16.45 39.17 8.82
CA MET A 1 -15.99 37.99 8.06
C MET A 1 -17.05 36.90 8.21
N ARG A 2 -17.91 36.68 7.21
CA ARG A 2 -18.99 35.66 7.31
C ARG A 2 -18.35 34.29 7.15
N ILE A 3 -18.25 33.54 8.24
CA ILE A 3 -17.81 32.15 8.20
C ILE A 3 -18.81 31.39 7.32
N LYS A 4 -18.34 30.83 6.20
CA LYS A 4 -19.19 30.07 5.30
C LYS A 4 -19.60 28.78 6.01
N THR A 5 -20.90 28.50 6.07
CA THR A 5 -21.46 27.29 6.71
C THR A 5 -20.80 26.01 6.20
N SER A 6 -20.42 25.95 4.91
CA SER A 6 -19.68 24.83 4.33
C SER A 6 -18.31 24.59 4.96
N ALA A 7 -17.59 25.65 5.34
CA ALA A 7 -16.30 25.53 6.02
C ALA A 7 -16.47 24.97 7.43
N VAL A 8 -17.54 25.37 8.13
CA VAL A 8 -17.87 24.83 9.47
C VAL A 8 -18.21 23.35 9.39
N VAL A 9 -19.08 22.95 8.45
CA VAL A 9 -19.45 21.54 8.25
C VAL A 9 -18.21 20.71 7.90
N MET A 10 -17.35 21.19 7.02
CA MET A 10 -16.12 20.46 6.64
C MET A 10 -15.13 20.37 7.81
N ALA A 11 -15.00 21.41 8.64
CA ALA A 11 -14.17 21.37 9.84
C ALA A 11 -14.70 20.36 10.88
N LEU A 12 -16.01 20.35 11.13
CA LEU A 12 -16.64 19.37 12.04
C LEU A 12 -16.47 17.94 11.54
N TYR A 13 -16.62 17.74 10.23
CA TYR A 13 -16.40 16.43 9.61
C TYR A 13 -14.95 15.96 9.76
N LEU A 14 -13.97 16.84 9.51
CA LEU A 14 -12.56 16.51 9.71
C LEU A 14 -12.24 16.21 11.18
N LEU A 15 -12.79 16.99 12.13
CA LEU A 15 -12.63 16.72 13.56
C LEU A 15 -13.20 15.34 13.94
N PHE A 16 -14.38 14.99 13.42
CA PHE A 16 -14.99 13.68 13.64
C PHE A 16 -14.12 12.54 13.10
N LEU A 17 -13.55 12.68 11.90
CA LEU A 17 -12.61 11.69 11.33
C LEU A 17 -11.32 11.54 12.13
N MET A 18 -10.88 12.59 12.83
CA MET A 18 -9.67 12.56 13.66
C MET A 18 -9.89 11.91 15.02
N VAL A 19 -11.13 11.73 15.49
CA VAL A 19 -11.44 11.11 16.80
C VAL A 19 -10.79 9.73 16.98
N PRO A 20 -10.94 8.73 16.09
CA PRO A 20 -10.31 7.42 16.27
C PRO A 20 -8.78 7.49 16.23
N ILE A 21 -8.21 8.38 15.42
CA ILE A 21 -6.77 8.58 15.33
C ILE A 21 -6.25 9.19 16.64
N TYR A 22 -6.93 10.22 17.15
CA TYR A 22 -6.64 10.81 18.44
C TYR A 22 -6.71 9.76 19.55
N TRP A 23 -7.76 8.94 19.57
CA TRP A 23 -7.92 7.91 20.60
C TRP A 23 -6.79 6.87 20.55
N LEU A 24 -6.41 6.44 19.36
CA LEU A 24 -5.27 5.53 19.15
C LEU A 24 -3.96 6.15 19.65
N VAL A 25 -3.69 7.41 19.31
CA VAL A 25 -2.50 8.13 19.78
C VAL A 25 -2.55 8.38 21.29
N ASN A 26 -3.71 8.66 21.86
CA ASN A 26 -3.88 8.83 23.29
C ASN A 26 -3.58 7.53 24.05
N MET A 27 -4.10 6.39 23.57
CA MET A 27 -3.84 5.08 24.14
C MET A 27 -2.36 4.67 24.07
N SER A 28 -1.63 5.09 23.03
CA SER A 28 -0.21 4.73 22.90
C SER A 28 0.68 5.35 23.98
N PHE A 29 0.23 6.43 24.63
CA PHE A 29 0.94 7.10 25.72
C PHE A 29 0.43 6.71 27.12
N LYS A 30 -0.43 5.69 27.23
CA LYS A 30 -1.05 5.24 28.49
C LYS A 30 -0.59 3.85 28.92
N THR A 31 -0.80 3.55 30.20
CA THR A 31 -0.66 2.19 30.75
C THR A 31 -1.91 1.36 30.48
N ASN A 32 -1.80 0.02 30.45
CA ASN A 32 -2.97 -0.84 30.26
C ASN A 32 -4.00 -0.70 31.38
N ALA A 33 -3.56 -0.48 32.62
CA ALA A 33 -4.45 -0.26 33.76
C ALA A 33 -5.29 1.01 33.60
N GLU A 34 -4.70 2.09 33.06
CA GLU A 34 -5.44 3.31 32.77
C GLU A 34 -6.43 3.11 31.62
N ILE A 35 -6.00 2.45 30.54
CA ILE A 35 -6.83 2.19 29.36
C ILE A 35 -8.10 1.39 29.71
N THR A 36 -7.99 0.38 30.55
CA THR A 36 -9.13 -0.50 30.91
C THR A 36 -9.89 -0.04 32.15
N GLY A 37 -9.25 0.74 33.04
CA GLY A 37 -9.80 1.11 34.33
C GLY A 37 -10.57 2.43 34.36
N ALA A 38 -10.31 3.37 33.44
CA ALA A 38 -10.95 4.68 33.44
C ALA A 38 -11.12 5.26 32.04
N PHE A 39 -12.15 6.09 31.86
CA PHE A 39 -12.31 6.91 30.66
C PHE A 39 -11.56 8.24 30.83
N THR A 40 -10.30 8.28 30.41
CA THR A 40 -9.46 9.48 30.49
C THR A 40 -9.29 10.09 29.09
N LEU A 41 -9.57 11.39 28.94
CA LEU A 41 -9.39 12.06 27.64
C LEU A 41 -7.92 12.24 27.31
N PHE A 42 -7.10 12.63 28.29
CA PHE A 42 -5.64 12.72 28.17
C PHE A 42 -4.98 11.65 29.04
N PRO A 43 -3.68 11.35 28.84
CA PRO A 43 -2.94 10.43 29.72
C PRO A 43 -2.78 11.06 31.10
N ASP A 44 -3.36 10.41 32.12
CA ASP A 44 -3.11 10.80 33.51
C ASP A 44 -1.68 10.39 33.92
N ASN A 45 -1.24 9.22 33.45
CA ASN A 45 0.11 8.71 33.63
C ASN A 45 0.82 8.58 32.28
N PHE A 46 1.26 9.73 31.73
CA PHE A 46 1.99 9.77 30.47
C PHE A 46 3.21 8.85 30.50
N THR A 47 3.32 7.96 29.50
CA THR A 47 4.44 7.03 29.38
C THR A 47 4.89 6.82 27.95
N LEU A 48 6.20 6.69 27.76
CA LEU A 48 6.82 6.29 26.49
C LEU A 48 7.18 4.80 26.45
N ARG A 49 6.88 4.05 27.53
CA ARG A 49 7.22 2.62 27.66
C ARG A 49 6.80 1.81 26.44
N ASN A 50 5.60 2.06 25.92
CA ASN A 50 5.05 1.32 24.78
C ASN A 50 5.90 1.50 23.51
N TYR A 51 6.39 2.72 23.27
CA TYR A 51 7.32 3.01 22.18
C TYR A 51 8.71 2.46 22.44
N THR A 52 9.21 2.53 23.68
CA THR A 52 10.49 1.92 24.06
C THR A 52 10.49 0.43 23.74
N VAL A 53 9.46 -0.32 24.16
CA VAL A 53 9.31 -1.76 23.85
C VAL A 53 9.47 -2.03 22.36
N ILE A 54 8.79 -1.26 21.51
CA ILE A 54 8.82 -1.45 20.05
C ILE A 54 10.21 -1.15 19.46
N LEU A 55 10.84 -0.07 19.93
CA LEU A 55 12.09 0.44 19.37
C LEU A 55 13.33 -0.29 19.90
N THR A 56 13.23 -0.97 21.04
CA THR A 56 14.35 -1.72 21.63
C THR A 56 14.27 -3.23 21.39
N ASP A 57 13.10 -3.79 21.14
CA ASP A 57 12.94 -5.21 20.83
C ASP A 57 13.11 -5.47 19.32
N PRO A 58 14.14 -6.24 18.89
CA PRO A 58 14.35 -6.60 17.50
C PRO A 58 13.14 -7.24 16.84
N SER A 59 12.37 -8.03 17.57
CA SER A 59 11.15 -8.64 17.05
C SER A 59 10.11 -7.63 16.57
N TRP A 60 10.08 -6.45 17.19
CA TRP A 60 9.10 -5.41 16.93
C TRP A 60 9.55 -4.50 15.80
N TYR A 61 10.70 -3.84 15.92
CA TYR A 61 11.14 -2.92 14.87
C TYR A 61 11.48 -3.65 13.57
N MET A 62 11.98 -4.90 13.62
CA MET A 62 12.18 -5.69 12.40
C MET A 62 10.88 -6.03 11.69
N GLY A 63 9.75 -6.13 12.42
CA GLY A 63 8.43 -6.28 11.80
C GLY A 63 8.13 -5.13 10.83
N TYR A 64 8.46 -3.88 11.20
CA TYR A 64 8.32 -2.73 10.30
C TYR A 64 9.30 -2.78 9.14
N VAL A 65 10.57 -3.08 9.42
CA VAL A 65 11.62 -3.16 8.40
C VAL A 65 11.27 -4.22 7.35
N ASN A 66 10.90 -5.41 7.79
CA ASN A 66 10.45 -6.51 6.93
C ASN A 66 9.25 -6.08 6.07
N SER A 67 8.25 -5.45 6.69
CA SER A 67 7.10 -4.91 5.98
C SER A 67 7.46 -3.90 4.91
N ILE A 68 8.33 -2.93 5.22
CA ILE A 68 8.77 -1.95 4.22
C ILE A 68 9.54 -2.63 3.08
N ILE A 69 10.42 -3.59 3.37
CA ILE A 69 11.20 -4.29 2.35
C ILE A 69 10.28 -4.97 1.32
N TYR A 70 9.38 -5.86 1.75
CA TYR A 70 8.55 -6.59 0.77
C TYR A 70 7.52 -5.67 0.09
N VAL A 71 7.04 -4.62 0.76
CA VAL A 71 6.09 -3.66 0.17
C VAL A 71 6.75 -2.85 -0.94
N VAL A 72 7.97 -2.37 -0.70
CA VAL A 72 8.75 -1.64 -1.72
C VAL A 72 9.11 -2.56 -2.87
N MET A 73 9.58 -3.78 -2.59
CA MET A 73 9.87 -4.78 -3.63
C MET A 73 8.64 -5.05 -4.50
N ASN A 74 7.50 -5.35 -3.89
CA ASN A 74 6.24 -5.57 -4.61
C ASN A 74 5.83 -4.36 -5.45
N THR A 75 5.96 -3.14 -4.91
CA THR A 75 5.60 -1.91 -5.63
C THR A 75 6.48 -1.71 -6.86
N VAL A 76 7.79 -1.89 -6.71
CA VAL A 76 8.75 -1.77 -7.82
C VAL A 76 8.48 -2.84 -8.88
N ILE A 77 8.33 -4.11 -8.49
CA ILE A 77 8.05 -5.21 -9.42
C ILE A 77 6.72 -4.96 -10.14
N SER A 78 5.67 -4.59 -9.40
CA SER A 78 4.34 -4.36 -9.96
C SER A 78 4.36 -3.25 -11.01
N ILE A 79 5.01 -2.12 -10.72
CA ILE A 79 5.10 -1.00 -11.67
C ILE A 79 5.98 -1.35 -12.87
N ALA A 80 7.11 -2.01 -12.65
CA ALA A 80 8.02 -2.42 -13.72
C ALA A 80 7.34 -3.37 -14.72
N VAL A 81 6.47 -4.28 -14.25
CA VAL A 81 5.70 -5.18 -15.10
C VAL A 81 4.48 -4.47 -15.71
N ALA A 82 3.79 -3.65 -14.94
CA ALA A 82 2.54 -3.03 -15.37
C ALA A 82 2.74 -1.95 -16.44
N LEU A 83 3.85 -1.20 -16.41
CA LEU A 83 4.16 -0.16 -17.39
C LEU A 83 4.17 -0.67 -18.84
N PRO A 84 4.99 -1.67 -19.22
CA PRO A 84 4.98 -2.19 -20.58
C PRO A 84 3.67 -2.90 -20.93
N ALA A 85 3.05 -3.61 -19.98
CA ALA A 85 1.78 -4.29 -20.20
C ALA A 85 0.63 -3.31 -20.51
N ALA A 86 0.49 -2.25 -19.71
CA ALA A 86 -0.49 -1.19 -19.93
C ALA A 86 -0.26 -0.45 -21.25
N TYR A 87 1.01 -0.23 -21.61
CA TYR A 87 1.35 0.36 -22.91
C TYR A 87 0.86 -0.54 -24.05
N ALA A 88 1.11 -1.85 -23.94
CA ALA A 88 0.67 -2.79 -24.95
C ALA A 88 -0.85 -2.81 -25.12
N PHE A 89 -1.61 -2.85 -24.02
CA PHE A 89 -3.07 -2.82 -24.04
C PHE A 89 -3.67 -1.49 -24.53
N SER A 90 -2.95 -0.37 -24.34
CA SER A 90 -3.42 0.94 -24.79
C SER A 90 -3.10 1.24 -26.26
N ARG A 91 -2.02 0.66 -26.82
CA ARG A 91 -1.54 0.97 -28.18
C ARG A 91 -1.80 -0.11 -29.21
N TYR A 92 -1.73 -1.38 -28.83
CA TYR A 92 -1.87 -2.50 -29.77
C TYR A 92 -3.24 -3.18 -29.62
N ASN A 93 -3.80 -3.62 -30.74
CA ASN A 93 -4.88 -4.58 -30.77
C ASN A 93 -4.28 -5.92 -31.19
N PHE A 94 -4.48 -6.96 -30.38
CA PHE A 94 -4.01 -8.31 -30.68
C PHE A 94 -5.09 -9.33 -30.34
N ILE A 95 -4.96 -10.54 -30.90
CA ILE A 95 -5.99 -11.58 -30.76
C ILE A 95 -6.15 -11.92 -29.27
N GLY A 96 -7.34 -11.68 -28.73
CA GLY A 96 -7.69 -11.99 -27.33
C GLY A 96 -7.31 -10.92 -26.30
N ASP A 97 -6.86 -9.74 -26.72
CA ASP A 97 -6.51 -8.61 -25.85
C ASP A 97 -7.56 -8.29 -24.76
N LYS A 98 -8.84 -8.19 -25.15
CA LYS A 98 -9.95 -7.93 -24.23
C LYS A 98 -10.17 -9.05 -23.23
N HIS A 99 -10.06 -10.31 -23.67
CA HIS A 99 -10.19 -11.46 -22.79
C HIS A 99 -9.03 -11.56 -21.81
N LEU A 100 -7.80 -11.30 -22.27
CA LEU A 100 -6.62 -11.30 -21.42
C LEU A 100 -6.69 -10.17 -20.39
N PHE A 101 -7.08 -8.96 -20.80
CA PHE A 101 -7.27 -7.82 -19.91
C PHE A 101 -8.36 -8.09 -18.86
N PHE A 102 -9.49 -8.67 -19.27
CA PHE A 102 -10.55 -9.08 -18.37
C PHE A 102 -10.07 -10.15 -17.38
N TRP A 103 -9.40 -11.21 -17.86
CA TRP A 103 -8.82 -12.25 -17.02
C TRP A 103 -7.78 -11.72 -16.03
N LEU A 104 -6.98 -10.73 -16.45
CA LEU A 104 -6.05 -10.06 -15.55
C LEU A 104 -6.81 -9.41 -14.38
N LEU A 105 -7.88 -8.67 -14.68
CA LEU A 105 -8.72 -8.01 -13.67
C LEU A 105 -9.44 -8.99 -12.73
N THR A 106 -9.86 -10.17 -13.21
CA THR A 106 -10.55 -11.14 -12.34
C THR A 106 -9.66 -11.67 -11.23
N ASN A 107 -8.34 -11.76 -11.44
CA ASN A 107 -7.39 -12.14 -10.38
C ASN A 107 -7.45 -11.17 -9.19
N ARG A 108 -7.72 -9.88 -9.42
CA ARG A 108 -7.89 -8.89 -8.34
C ARG A 108 -9.15 -9.11 -7.51
N MET A 109 -10.19 -9.70 -8.12
CA MET A 109 -11.48 -9.95 -7.46
C MET A 109 -11.46 -11.24 -6.63
N ALA A 110 -10.47 -12.10 -6.84
CA ALA A 110 -10.38 -13.38 -6.15
C ALA A 110 -9.99 -13.17 -4.66
N PRO A 111 -10.60 -13.93 -3.73
CA PRO A 111 -10.27 -13.83 -2.31
C PRO A 111 -8.85 -14.33 -2.03
N PRO A 112 -7.97 -13.55 -1.39
CA PRO A 112 -6.58 -13.95 -1.12
C PRO A 112 -6.44 -15.26 -0.33
N ALA A 113 -7.43 -15.58 0.51
CA ALA A 113 -7.45 -16.81 1.31
C ALA A 113 -7.34 -18.09 0.49
N VAL A 114 -7.91 -18.12 -0.72
CA VAL A 114 -7.87 -19.30 -1.60
C VAL A 114 -6.46 -19.60 -2.09
N PHE A 115 -5.60 -18.58 -2.18
CA PHE A 115 -4.22 -18.72 -2.64
C PHE A 115 -3.23 -19.00 -1.50
N ALA A 116 -3.64 -18.85 -0.24
CA ALA A 116 -2.75 -18.97 0.90
C ALA A 116 -2.08 -20.36 0.99
N LEU A 117 -2.86 -21.44 0.89
CA LEU A 117 -2.35 -22.81 0.95
C LEU A 117 -1.49 -23.17 -0.28
N PRO A 118 -1.93 -22.91 -1.53
CA PRO A 118 -1.09 -23.13 -2.70
C PRO A 118 0.26 -22.38 -2.66
N PHE A 119 0.26 -21.09 -2.29
CA PHE A 119 1.51 -20.33 -2.15
C PHE A 119 2.40 -20.91 -1.07
N PHE A 120 1.84 -21.28 0.09
CA PHE A 120 2.60 -21.90 1.16
C PHE A 120 3.27 -23.20 0.70
N GLN A 121 2.53 -24.09 0.02
CA GLN A 121 3.06 -25.35 -0.49
C GLN A 121 4.15 -25.14 -1.53
N LEU A 122 3.90 -24.27 -2.52
CA LEU A 122 4.86 -23.95 -3.57
C LEU A 122 6.14 -23.32 -3.02
N TYR A 123 6.00 -22.29 -2.17
CA TYR A 123 7.17 -21.58 -1.64
C TYR A 123 7.95 -22.42 -0.65
N SER A 124 7.30 -23.34 0.07
CA SER A 124 8.01 -24.31 0.91
C SER A 124 8.79 -25.32 0.07
N SER A 125 8.24 -25.81 -1.04
CA SER A 125 8.91 -26.82 -1.87
C SER A 125 10.13 -26.30 -2.63
N ILE A 126 10.12 -25.02 -3.01
CA ILE A 126 11.23 -24.36 -3.73
C ILE A 126 12.17 -23.56 -2.82
N GLY A 127 11.97 -23.59 -1.49
CA GLY A 127 12.82 -22.91 -0.51
C GLY A 127 12.67 -21.38 -0.46
N LEU A 128 11.53 -20.84 -0.89
CA LEU A 128 11.22 -19.40 -0.85
C LEU A 128 10.46 -18.99 0.42
N PHE A 129 9.99 -19.94 1.22
CA PHE A 129 9.27 -19.68 2.47
C PHE A 129 10.08 -18.80 3.44
N ASP A 130 9.38 -17.91 4.17
CA ASP A 130 9.98 -16.98 5.13
C ASP A 130 11.00 -15.99 4.54
N THR A 131 10.77 -15.57 3.29
CA THR A 131 11.57 -14.54 2.61
C THR A 131 10.73 -13.33 2.21
N HIS A 132 11.36 -12.15 2.10
CA HIS A 132 10.66 -10.94 1.65
C HIS A 132 10.18 -11.05 0.19
N ILE A 133 10.93 -11.76 -0.65
CA ILE A 133 10.56 -11.97 -2.07
C ILE A 133 9.32 -12.85 -2.21
N ALA A 134 9.12 -13.86 -1.35
CA ALA A 134 7.90 -14.67 -1.36
C ALA A 134 6.66 -13.79 -1.14
N VAL A 135 6.68 -12.94 -0.12
CA VAL A 135 5.56 -12.02 0.15
C VAL A 135 5.37 -11.04 -1.01
N ALA A 136 6.46 -10.46 -1.52
CA ALA A 136 6.39 -9.51 -2.62
C ALA A 136 5.76 -10.11 -3.90
N LEU A 137 6.14 -11.33 -4.27
CA LEU A 137 5.60 -12.02 -5.44
C LEU A 137 4.14 -12.42 -5.23
N ALA A 138 3.76 -12.89 -4.03
CA ALA A 138 2.36 -13.20 -3.71
C ALA A 138 1.47 -11.95 -3.82
N HIS A 139 1.95 -10.79 -3.41
CA HIS A 139 1.22 -9.53 -3.55
C HIS A 139 1.12 -9.05 -5.00
N CYS A 140 2.14 -9.32 -5.84
CA CYS A 140 2.13 -8.96 -7.26
C CYS A 140 0.95 -9.59 -8.01
N LEU A 141 0.48 -10.79 -7.59
CA LEU A 141 -0.69 -11.45 -8.18
C LEU A 141 -1.92 -10.54 -8.21
N PHE A 142 -2.12 -9.72 -7.17
CA PHE A 142 -3.25 -8.81 -7.06
C PHE A 142 -2.90 -7.39 -7.51
N ASN A 143 -1.67 -6.96 -7.25
CA ASN A 143 -1.25 -5.58 -7.50
C ASN A 143 -0.91 -5.30 -8.97
N VAL A 144 -0.36 -6.26 -9.71
CA VAL A 144 -0.07 -6.09 -11.14
C VAL A 144 -1.35 -5.83 -11.94
N PRO A 145 -2.45 -6.61 -11.80
CA PRO A 145 -3.71 -6.30 -12.48
C PRO A 145 -4.22 -4.89 -12.24
N LEU A 146 -4.21 -4.45 -10.98
CA LEU A 146 -4.67 -3.12 -10.60
C LEU A 146 -3.77 -2.03 -11.22
N ALA A 147 -2.45 -2.21 -11.15
CA ALA A 147 -1.49 -1.27 -11.72
C ALA A 147 -1.63 -1.18 -13.25
N VAL A 148 -1.80 -2.31 -13.94
CA VAL A 148 -2.05 -2.35 -15.39
C VAL A 148 -3.31 -1.59 -15.72
N TRP A 149 -4.41 -1.84 -15.01
CA TRP A 149 -5.69 -1.16 -15.25
C TRP A 149 -5.61 0.35 -15.03
N ILE A 150 -4.99 0.80 -13.94
CA ILE A 150 -4.79 2.23 -13.67
C ILE A 150 -3.95 2.86 -14.79
N LEU A 151 -2.77 2.30 -15.04
CA LEU A 151 -1.81 2.85 -16.01
C LEU A 151 -2.40 2.87 -17.42
N GLU A 152 -3.14 1.83 -17.82
CA GLU A 152 -3.77 1.74 -19.13
C GLU A 152 -4.75 2.90 -19.37
N GLY A 153 -5.57 3.23 -18.36
CA GLY A 153 -6.47 4.38 -18.42
C GLY A 153 -5.74 5.71 -18.62
N PHE A 154 -4.62 5.92 -17.92
CA PHE A 154 -3.79 7.13 -18.10
C PHE A 154 -3.11 7.15 -19.48
N MET A 155 -2.61 6.00 -19.95
CA MET A 155 -1.93 5.89 -21.24
C MET A 155 -2.88 6.10 -22.42
N ARG A 156 -4.14 5.67 -22.32
CA ARG A 156 -5.19 5.98 -23.31
C ARG A 156 -5.44 7.48 -23.44
N GLY A 157 -5.26 8.25 -22.37
CA GLY A 157 -5.39 9.71 -22.40
C GLY A 157 -4.26 10.42 -23.14
N VAL A 158 -3.14 9.74 -23.43
CA VAL A 158 -2.03 10.32 -24.21
C VAL A 158 -2.33 10.15 -25.71
N PRO A 159 -2.34 11.25 -26.49
CA PRO A 159 -2.58 11.20 -27.93
C PRO A 159 -1.57 10.28 -28.64
N LYS A 160 -2.02 9.54 -29.67
CA LYS A 160 -1.17 8.57 -30.39
C LYS A 160 -0.11 9.25 -31.26
N GLU A 161 -0.34 10.51 -31.60
CA GLU A 161 0.55 11.36 -32.39
C GLU A 161 1.92 11.54 -31.70
N ILE A 162 1.97 11.41 -30.37
CA ILE A 162 3.22 11.44 -29.61
C ILE A 162 4.13 10.26 -29.98
N ASP A 163 3.55 9.07 -30.13
CA ASP A 163 4.24 7.84 -30.54
C ASP A 163 4.73 7.96 -31.99
N GLU A 164 3.89 8.49 -32.88
CA GLU A 164 4.20 8.72 -34.30
C GLU A 164 5.32 9.75 -34.49
N THR A 165 5.27 10.86 -33.76
CA THR A 165 6.30 11.90 -33.80
C THR A 165 7.64 11.36 -33.32
N ALA A 166 7.65 10.60 -32.23
CA ALA A 166 8.87 9.98 -31.73
C ALA A 166 9.48 8.98 -32.72
N TYR A 167 8.63 8.24 -33.45
CA TYR A 167 9.07 7.35 -34.52
C TYR A 167 9.70 8.11 -35.68
N ILE A 168 9.10 9.21 -36.14
CA ILE A 168 9.64 10.08 -37.20
C ILE A 168 10.97 10.72 -36.77
N ASP A 169 11.08 11.13 -35.50
CA ASP A 169 12.32 11.66 -34.90
C ASP A 169 13.41 10.59 -34.70
N GLY A 170 13.15 9.33 -35.04
CA GLY A 170 14.12 8.23 -34.98
C GLY A 170 14.42 7.75 -33.57
N TYR A 171 13.54 7.98 -32.59
CA TYR A 171 13.71 7.43 -31.25
C TYR A 171 13.59 5.90 -31.26
N SER A 172 14.52 5.22 -30.57
CA SER A 172 14.31 3.81 -30.21
C SER A 172 13.21 3.69 -29.17
N PHE A 173 12.44 2.59 -29.22
CA PHE A 173 11.29 2.38 -28.34
C PHE A 173 11.61 2.51 -26.84
N PRO A 174 12.67 1.85 -26.28
CA PRO A 174 12.98 2.00 -24.86
C PRO A 174 13.34 3.43 -24.47
N ARG A 175 14.02 4.16 -25.37
CA ARG A 175 14.41 5.56 -25.12
C ARG A 175 13.20 6.47 -25.15
N PHE A 176 12.30 6.33 -26.13
CA PHE A 176 11.02 7.03 -26.20
C PHE A 176 10.20 6.78 -24.93
N PHE A 177 10.02 5.50 -24.59
CA PHE A 177 9.18 5.07 -23.48
C PHE A 177 9.64 5.70 -22.16
N ILE A 178 10.94 5.61 -21.85
CA ILE A 178 11.48 6.10 -20.57
C ILE A 178 11.59 7.63 -20.54
N ARG A 179 12.07 8.26 -21.62
CA ARG A 179 12.39 9.70 -21.60
C ARG A 179 11.23 10.61 -21.94
N ILE A 180 10.27 10.14 -22.73
CA ILE A 180 9.16 10.97 -23.23
C ILE A 180 7.85 10.47 -22.63
N PHE A 181 7.54 9.19 -22.82
CA PHE A 181 6.21 8.66 -22.50
C PHE A 181 5.96 8.57 -20.99
N MET A 182 6.88 7.97 -20.22
CA MET A 182 6.74 7.83 -18.76
C MET A 182 6.55 9.17 -18.01
N PRO A 183 7.30 10.26 -18.32
CA PRO A 183 7.04 11.57 -17.75
C PRO A 183 5.63 12.13 -18.01
N LEU A 184 5.05 11.88 -19.19
CA LEU A 184 3.69 12.32 -19.53
C LEU A 184 2.63 11.66 -18.64
N ILE A 185 2.83 10.39 -18.30
CA ILE A 185 1.93 9.61 -17.43
C ILE A 185 2.41 9.54 -15.97
N ALA A 186 3.33 10.42 -15.54
CA ALA A 186 3.92 10.36 -14.21
C ALA A 186 2.88 10.42 -13.08
N SER A 187 1.76 11.12 -13.29
CA SER A 187 0.61 11.12 -12.39
C SER A 187 -0.02 9.73 -12.24
N GLY A 188 -0.22 9.02 -13.34
CA GLY A 188 -0.71 7.64 -13.36
C GLY A 188 0.25 6.68 -12.66
N ILE A 189 1.56 6.82 -12.88
CA ILE A 189 2.59 6.03 -12.19
C ILE A 189 2.53 6.28 -10.67
N GLY A 190 2.42 7.53 -10.24
CA GLY A 190 2.30 7.88 -8.83
C GLY A 190 1.05 7.25 -8.18
N VAL A 191 -0.10 7.32 -8.85
CA VAL A 191 -1.36 6.72 -8.38
C VAL A 191 -1.26 5.20 -8.31
N ALA A 192 -0.74 4.54 -9.34
CA ALA A 192 -0.54 3.09 -9.34
C ALA A 192 0.42 2.66 -8.22
N ALA A 193 1.55 3.36 -8.05
CA ALA A 193 2.53 3.06 -7.01
C ALA A 193 1.93 3.25 -5.61
N PHE A 194 1.12 4.29 -5.39
CA PHE A 194 0.38 4.49 -4.15
C PHE A 194 -0.51 3.30 -3.82
N PHE A 195 -1.34 2.84 -4.76
CA PHE A 195 -2.23 1.71 -4.52
C PHE A 195 -1.45 0.40 -4.32
N CYS A 196 -0.40 0.15 -5.12
CA CYS A 196 0.48 -1.00 -4.92
C CYS A 196 1.10 -1.02 -3.51
N PHE A 197 1.62 0.12 -3.06
CA PHE A 197 2.18 0.26 -1.73
C PHE A 197 1.10 0.03 -0.67
N MET A 198 -0.01 0.76 -0.72
CA MET A 198 -1.06 0.74 0.29
C MET A 198 -1.69 -0.64 0.44
N PHE A 199 -2.02 -1.32 -0.66
CA PHE A 199 -2.61 -2.65 -0.60
C PHE A 199 -1.64 -3.68 -0.04
N SER A 200 -0.35 -3.57 -0.37
CA SER A 200 0.68 -4.47 0.15
C SER A 200 1.00 -4.20 1.63
N TRP A 201 0.96 -2.92 2.04
CA TRP A 201 1.26 -2.46 3.41
C TRP A 201 0.25 -2.97 4.43
N VAL A 202 -1.03 -3.02 4.05
CA VAL A 202 -2.11 -3.48 4.94
C VAL A 202 -2.41 -4.98 4.78
N GLU A 203 -1.76 -5.68 3.86
CA GLU A 203 -1.97 -7.10 3.62
C GLU A 203 -1.38 -7.93 4.76
N LEU A 204 -2.24 -8.67 5.45
CA LEU A 204 -1.87 -9.52 6.58
C LEU A 204 -1.94 -11.02 6.24
N LEU A 205 -2.89 -11.45 5.42
CA LEU A 205 -3.24 -12.86 5.32
C LEU A 205 -2.13 -13.67 4.65
N LEU A 206 -1.68 -13.23 3.47
CA LEU A 206 -0.61 -13.87 2.73
C LEU A 206 0.74 -13.63 3.41
N SER A 207 1.02 -12.39 3.80
CA SER A 207 2.27 -12.03 4.48
C SER A 207 2.48 -12.84 5.77
N ARG A 208 1.44 -13.05 6.58
CA ARG A 208 1.50 -13.91 7.78
C ARG A 208 1.61 -15.40 7.45
N THR A 209 0.95 -15.87 6.39
CA THR A 209 0.94 -17.31 6.05
C THR A 209 2.27 -17.75 5.44
N LEU A 210 2.97 -16.86 4.73
CA LEU A 210 4.20 -17.18 4.00
C LEU A 210 5.47 -16.89 4.79
N THR A 211 5.35 -16.46 6.05
CA THR A 211 6.48 -16.06 6.90
C THR A 211 6.39 -16.68 8.28
N SER A 212 7.53 -16.77 8.96
CA SER A 212 7.64 -17.32 10.31
C SER A 212 8.45 -16.39 11.21
N VAL A 213 9.75 -16.21 10.92
CA VAL A 213 10.67 -15.45 11.77
C VAL A 213 11.40 -14.36 10.98
N ASN A 214 12.01 -14.72 9.85
CA ASN A 214 12.96 -13.86 9.16
C ASN A 214 12.27 -12.69 8.43
N ALA A 215 11.18 -12.97 7.72
CA ALA A 215 10.44 -11.96 6.95
C ALA A 215 9.10 -11.58 7.58
N LYS A 216 8.94 -11.85 8.89
CA LYS A 216 7.67 -11.64 9.60
C LYS A 216 7.20 -10.19 9.52
N PRO A 217 5.95 -9.92 9.09
CA PRO A 217 5.42 -8.56 8.93
C PRO A 217 4.96 -7.96 10.26
N ILE A 218 4.94 -6.62 10.34
CA ILE A 218 4.46 -5.91 11.53
C ILE A 218 3.02 -6.31 11.90
N ALA A 219 2.15 -6.49 10.91
CA ALA A 219 0.76 -6.86 11.15
C ALA A 219 0.64 -8.22 11.86
N ALA A 220 1.54 -9.18 11.58
CA ALA A 220 1.62 -10.46 12.30
C ALA A 220 2.38 -10.35 13.63
N THR A 221 3.27 -9.38 13.80
CA THR A 221 3.92 -9.10 15.09
C THR A 221 2.93 -8.48 16.08
N MET A 222 2.04 -7.58 15.63
CA MET A 222 1.01 -6.95 16.46
C MET A 222 0.09 -7.97 17.14
N THR A 223 -0.14 -9.15 16.53
CA THR A 223 -0.97 -10.20 17.15
C THR A 223 -0.33 -10.81 18.40
N ARG A 224 0.97 -10.59 18.65
CA ARG A 224 1.66 -11.03 19.88
C ARG A 224 1.21 -10.26 21.12
N THR A 225 0.55 -9.11 20.95
CA THR A 225 -0.01 -8.34 22.07
C THR A 225 -1.15 -9.08 22.77
N VAL A 226 -1.73 -10.08 22.11
CA VAL A 226 -2.75 -10.96 22.67
C VAL A 226 -2.07 -12.14 23.36
N SER A 227 -2.29 -12.29 24.65
CA SER A 227 -1.70 -13.35 25.47
C SER A 227 -2.71 -13.92 26.47
N ALA A 228 -2.35 -15.01 27.15
CA ALA A 228 -3.19 -15.63 28.19
C ALA A 228 -3.44 -14.70 29.40
N SER A 229 -2.54 -13.75 29.66
CA SER A 229 -2.69 -12.75 30.72
C SER A 229 -3.48 -11.50 30.27
N GLY A 230 -3.98 -11.47 29.03
CA GLY A 230 -4.72 -10.37 28.45
C GLY A 230 -4.01 -9.72 27.27
N MET A 231 -4.52 -8.54 26.87
CA MET A 231 -4.04 -7.78 25.72
C MET A 231 -3.19 -6.58 26.18
N ASP A 232 -2.00 -6.41 25.59
CA ASP A 232 -1.22 -5.18 25.77
C ASP A 232 -1.75 -4.07 24.82
N TRP A 233 -2.82 -3.40 25.25
CA TRP A 233 -3.47 -2.31 24.52
C TRP A 233 -2.54 -1.14 24.24
N GLY A 234 -1.69 -0.77 25.20
CA GLY A 234 -0.75 0.34 25.06
C GLY A 234 0.28 0.07 23.96
N VAL A 235 0.90 -1.11 23.96
CA VAL A 235 1.84 -1.52 22.90
C VAL A 235 1.14 -1.68 21.56
N LEU A 236 -0.06 -2.27 21.53
CA LEU A 236 -0.84 -2.41 20.30
C LEU A 236 -1.19 -1.05 19.69
N ALA A 237 -1.60 -0.09 20.53
CA ALA A 237 -1.91 1.28 20.11
C ALA A 237 -0.66 2.00 19.59
N ALA A 238 0.46 1.93 20.31
CA ALA A 238 1.74 2.50 19.85
C ALA A 238 2.19 1.91 18.52
N ALA A 239 2.05 0.60 18.34
CA ALA A 239 2.33 -0.04 17.07
C ALA A 239 1.40 0.47 15.95
N GLY A 240 0.09 0.55 16.21
CA GLY A 240 -0.88 1.11 15.27
C GLY A 240 -0.53 2.55 14.83
N VAL A 241 -0.10 3.40 15.77
CA VAL A 241 0.35 4.78 15.45
C VAL A 241 1.55 4.76 14.51
N LEU A 242 2.55 3.94 14.77
CA LEU A 242 3.73 3.84 13.91
C LEU A 242 3.39 3.28 12.53
N THR A 243 2.42 2.37 12.43
CA THR A 243 1.93 1.82 11.15
C THR A 243 1.25 2.89 10.27
N ILE A 244 0.69 3.96 10.86
CA ILE A 244 0.11 5.07 10.10
C ILE A 244 1.21 5.88 9.37
N ILE A 245 2.41 5.98 9.94
CA ILE A 245 3.47 6.87 9.44
C ILE A 245 3.86 6.56 8.00
N PRO A 246 4.20 5.31 7.60
CA PRO A 246 4.54 5.01 6.21
C PRO A 246 3.41 5.32 5.23
N GLY A 247 2.17 4.97 5.58
CA GLY A 247 1.00 5.30 4.76
C GLY A 247 0.83 6.81 4.56
N ALA A 248 0.95 7.60 5.64
CA ALA A 248 0.87 9.05 5.59
C ALA A 248 2.00 9.67 4.74
N LEU A 249 3.22 9.14 4.83
CA LEU A 249 4.35 9.59 4.01
C LEU A 249 4.11 9.33 2.50
N VAL A 250 3.56 8.17 2.15
CA VAL A 250 3.23 7.88 0.73
C VAL A 250 2.10 8.78 0.25
N ILE A 251 1.05 9.01 1.06
CA ILE A 251 -0.01 9.97 0.71
C ILE A 251 0.59 11.36 0.48
N TRP A 252 1.46 11.82 1.37
CA TRP A 252 2.13 13.10 1.23
C TRP A 252 2.92 13.14 -0.09
N PHE A 253 3.73 12.14 -0.42
CA PHE A 253 4.48 12.12 -1.67
C PHE A 253 3.58 12.11 -2.91
N VAL A 254 2.47 11.38 -2.87
CA VAL A 254 1.62 11.15 -4.05
C VAL A 254 0.49 12.19 -4.20
N ARG A 255 0.19 13.01 -3.18
CA ARG A 255 -0.94 13.97 -3.20
C ARG A 255 -1.03 14.83 -4.46
N ASN A 256 0.10 15.29 -4.99
CA ASN A 256 0.16 16.13 -6.18
C ASN A 256 -0.16 15.34 -7.48
N TYR A 257 0.15 14.05 -7.50
CA TYR A 257 -0.15 13.14 -8.61
C TYR A 257 -1.60 12.67 -8.57
N ILE A 258 -2.12 12.32 -7.39
CA ILE A 258 -3.53 11.93 -7.17
C ILE A 258 -4.47 13.08 -7.54
N ALA A 259 -4.19 14.31 -7.09
CA ALA A 259 -5.02 15.48 -7.39
C ALA A 259 -5.13 15.76 -8.90
N LYS A 260 -4.03 15.58 -9.64
CA LYS A 260 -4.01 15.72 -11.11
C LYS A 260 -4.70 14.55 -11.81
N GLY A 261 -4.52 13.32 -11.30
CA GLY A 261 -5.16 12.11 -11.83
C GLY A 261 -6.68 12.17 -11.80
N PHE A 262 -7.27 12.63 -10.70
CA PHE A 262 -8.73 12.82 -10.60
C PHE A 262 -9.25 13.99 -11.42
N ALA A 263 -8.43 15.01 -11.69
CA ALA A 263 -8.82 16.15 -12.52
C ALA A 263 -8.93 15.77 -14.02
N LEU A 264 -8.09 14.86 -14.51
CA LEU A 264 -8.12 14.39 -15.91
C LEU A 264 -9.31 13.46 -16.21
N GLY A 265 -9.92 12.85 -15.18
CA GLY A 265 -11.12 12.02 -15.32
C GLY A 265 -12.46 12.79 -15.29
N ARG A 266 -12.43 14.12 -15.19
CA ARG A 266 -13.64 14.95 -15.30
C ARG A 266 -13.84 15.33 -16.76
N VAL A 267 -14.74 14.62 -17.43
CA VAL A 267 -15.53 15.14 -18.56
C VAL A 267 -16.48 16.20 -18.02
#